data_AF-A0A350RKB2-F1
#
_entry.id   AF-A0A350RKB2-F1
#
_cell.length_a   1.000
_cell.length_b   1.000
_cell.length_c   1.000
_cell.angle_alpha   90.00
_cell.angle_beta   90.00
_cell.angle_gamma   90.00
#
_symmetry.space_group_name_H-M   'P 1'
#
loop_
_entity.id
_entity.type
_entity.pdbx_description
1 polymer ?
#
loop_
_entity_poly.entity_id
_entity_poly.type
_entity_poly.pdbx_seq_one_letter_code
_entity_poly.pdbx_strand_id
1 'polypeptide(L)' 'MVKIHPAEVLPDSTAHDLGDRPQHVLCVAYRAKDLWGETAEEGVVINVDLYENYLELETESA' A
#
# COMPACT_ATOMS: atom_id res chain seq x y z
N MET A 1 -7.63 4.90 -0.72
CA MET A 1 -7.81 3.45 -1.00
C MET A 1 -8.67 3.30 -2.24
N VAL A 2 -8.19 2.56 -3.25
CA VAL A 2 -8.85 2.37 -4.55
C VAL A 2 -9.52 1.00 -4.65
N LYS A 3 -8.87 -0.04 -4.12
CA LYS A 3 -9.37 -1.42 -4.18
C LYS A 3 -8.80 -2.26 -3.03
N ILE A 4 -9.58 -3.25 -2.58
CA ILE A 4 -9.13 -4.29 -1.65
C ILE A 4 -9.04 -5.60 -2.43
N HIS A 5 -7.90 -6.27 -2.32
CA HIS A 5 -7.63 -7.58 -2.91
C HIS A 5 -7.81 -8.69 -1.86
N PRO A 6 -8.06 -9.94 -2.30
CA PRO A 6 -8.08 -11.09 -1.40
C PRO A 6 -6.74 -11.22 -0.65
N ALA A 7 -6.76 -11.94 0.47
CA ALA A 7 -5.56 -12.14 1.26
C ALA A 7 -4.53 -12.96 0.45
N GLU A 8 -3.33 -12.42 0.30
CA GLU A 8 -2.19 -13.05 -0.36
C GLU A 8 -1.09 -13.36 0.65
N VAL A 9 -0.25 -14.33 0.32
CA VAL A 9 0.86 -14.76 1.16
C VAL A 9 1.83 -13.60 1.35
N LEU A 10 2.09 -13.21 2.60
CA LEU A 10 2.97 -12.09 2.89
C LEU A 10 4.41 -12.44 2.47
N PRO A 11 5.00 -11.73 1.48
CA PRO A 11 6.33 -12.02 0.98
C PRO A 11 7.39 -11.85 2.05
N ASP A 12 7.25 -10.89 2.98
CA ASP A 12 8.16 -10.72 4.12
C ASP A 12 8.23 -11.97 5.00
N SER A 13 7.08 -12.59 5.30
CA SER A 13 7.08 -13.79 6.15
C SER A 13 7.63 -14.99 5.40
N THR A 14 7.34 -15.10 4.09
CA THR A 14 7.90 -16.17 3.25
C THR A 14 9.42 -16.03 3.09
N ALA A 15 9.92 -14.81 2.89
CA ALA A 15 11.35 -14.52 2.75
C ALA A 15 12.14 -14.78 4.03
N HIS A 16 11.48 -14.73 5.20
CA HIS A 16 12.08 -14.98 6.51
C HIS A 16 11.74 -16.37 7.09
N ASP A 17 11.17 -17.29 6.30
CA ASP A 17 10.74 -18.63 6.75
C ASP A 17 9.76 -18.60 7.95
N LEU A 18 8.95 -17.54 8.06
CA LEU A 18 7.95 -17.32 9.12
C LEU A 18 6.55 -17.85 8.77
N GLY A 19 6.43 -18.55 7.64
CA GLY A 19 5.19 -19.14 7.12
C GLY A 19 4.35 -18.19 6.26
N ASP A 20 3.26 -18.71 5.69
CA ASP A 20 2.48 -18.04 4.64
C ASP A 20 1.68 -16.79 5.07
N ARG A 21 1.61 -16.48 6.37
CA ARG A 21 0.85 -15.37 7.01
C ARG A 21 0.01 -14.53 6.03
N PRO A 22 -1.13 -15.05 5.56
CA PRO A 22 -1.88 -14.39 4.49
C PRO A 22 -2.49 -13.09 5.01
N GLN A 23 -2.35 -12.02 4.23
CA GLN A 23 -2.79 -10.68 4.58
C GLN A 23 -3.49 -10.00 3.39
N HIS A 24 -4.46 -9.15 3.68
CA HIS A 24 -5.15 -8.36 2.67
C HIS A 24 -4.20 -7.38 1.99
N VAL A 25 -4.29 -7.30 0.67
CA VAL A 25 -3.55 -6.33 -0.15
C VAL A 25 -4.49 -5.18 -0.51
N LEU A 26 -4.05 -3.97 -0.19
CA LEU A 26 -4.78 -2.73 -0.37
C LEU A 26 -4.11 -1.92 -1.49
N CYS A 27 -4.88 -1.63 -2.54
CA CYS A 27 -4.44 -0.76 -3.61
C CYS A 27 -4.68 0.70 -3.21
N VAL A 28 -3.62 1.49 -3.09
CA VAL A 28 -3.66 2.90 -2.69
C VAL A 28 -3.19 3.77 -3.85
N ALA A 29 -4.01 4.76 -4.22
CA ALA A 29 -3.65 5.78 -5.20
C ALA A 29 -2.96 6.95 -4.50
N TYR A 30 -1.75 7.27 -4.97
CA TYR A 30 -1.01 8.47 -4.63
C TYR A 30 -0.94 9.36 -5.87
N ARG A 31 -1.04 10.69 -5.70
CA ARG A 31 -0.69 11.56 -6.81
C ARG A 31 0.82 11.57 -6.94
N ALA A 32 1.33 11.60 -8.18
CA ALA A 32 2.77 11.62 -8.41
C ALA A 32 3.45 12.79 -7.69
N LYS A 33 2.78 13.94 -7.59
CA LYS A 33 3.27 15.12 -6.85
C LYS A 33 3.46 14.88 -5.35
N ASP A 34 2.66 14.00 -4.73
CA ASP A 34 2.75 13.74 -3.30
C ASP A 34 3.98 12.86 -2.99
N LEU A 35 4.44 12.07 -3.97
CA LEU A 35 5.62 11.19 -3.85
C LEU A 35 6.91 11.85 -4.32
N TRP A 36 6.86 12.59 -5.43
CA TRP A 36 8.04 13.12 -6.12
C TRP A 36 8.16 14.65 -6.07
N GLY A 37 7.19 15.34 -5.47
CA GLY A 37 7.17 16.80 -5.37
C GLY A 37 6.78 17.49 -6.68
N GLU A 38 7.13 18.78 -6.80
CA GLU A 38 6.70 19.64 -7.92
C GLU A 38 7.31 19.27 -9.28
N THR A 39 8.32 18.39 -9.30
CA THR A 39 8.92 17.88 -10.54
C THR A 39 8.12 16.71 -11.14
N ALA A 40 7.10 16.23 -10.45
CA ALA A 40 6.24 15.16 -10.92
C ALA A 40 5.34 15.61 -12.09
N GLU A 41 5.03 14.69 -12.99
CA GLU A 41 4.09 14.96 -14.08
C GLU A 41 2.67 15.22 -13.55
N GLU A 42 2.04 16.28 -14.05
CA GLU A 42 0.71 16.70 -13.62
C GLU A 42 -0.36 15.70 -14.08
N GLY A 43 -1.28 15.37 -13.18
CA GLY A 43 -2.38 14.44 -13.46
C GLY A 43 -2.00 12.96 -13.37
N VAL A 44 -0.73 12.62 -13.09
CA VAL A 44 -0.32 11.23 -12.90
C VAL A 44 -0.72 10.72 -11.52
N VAL A 45 -1.32 9.54 -11.52
CA VAL A 45 -1.69 8.78 -10.31
C VAL A 45 -0.91 7.47 -10.30
N ILE A 46 -0.25 7.20 -9.18
CA ILE A 46 0.51 5.99 -8.94
C ILE A 46 -0.33 5.11 -8.01
N ASN A 47 -0.71 3.94 -8.51
CA ASN A 47 -1.41 2.94 -7.72
C ASN A 47 -0.37 1.96 -7.17
N VAL A 48 -0.34 1.82 -5.85
CA VAL A 48 0.58 0.93 -5.14
C VAL A 48 -0.22 -0.09 -4.35
N ASP A 49 0.12 -1.36 -4.52
CA ASP A 49 -0.47 -2.45 -3.76
C ASP A 49 0.37 -2.69 -2.49
N LEU A 50 -0.26 -2.51 -1.33
CA LEU A 50 0.39 -2.55 -0.02
C LEU A 50 -0.36 -3.54 0.88
N TYR A 51 0.36 -4.34 1.66
CA TYR A 51 -0.26 -5.22 2.65
C TYR A 51 -0.87 -4.40 3.79
N GLU A 52 -1.93 -4.93 4.40
CA GLU A 52 -2.64 -4.26 5.51
C GLU A 52 -1.70 -3.85 6.65
N ASN A 53 -0.67 -4.65 6.94
CA ASN A 53 0.30 -4.38 8.01
C ASN A 53 1.30 -3.25 7.67
N TYR A 54 1.34 -2.77 6.42
CA TYR A 54 2.15 -1.61 6.02
C TYR A 54 1.38 -0.30 6.12
N LEU A 55 0.09 -0.35 6.42
CA LEU A 55 -0.79 0.79 6.46
C LEU A 55 -1.29 0.99 7.88
N GLU A 56 -1.14 2.20 8.37
CA GLU A 56 -1.78 2.63 9.61
C GLU A 56 -2.92 3.59 9.26
N LEU A 57 -4.05 3.44 9.95
CA LEU A 57 -5.14 4.38 9.84
C LEU A 57 -4.73 5.65 10.56
N GLU A 58 -4.50 6.72 9.80
CA GLU A 58 -4.37 8.05 10.38
C GLU A 58 -5.74 8.43 10.95
N THR A 59 -5.88 8.25 12.26
CA THR A 59 -7.06 8.72 12.99
C THR A 59 -6.82 10.20 13.21
N GLU A 60 -7.48 11.06 12.42
CA GLU A 60 -7.51 12.48 12.71
C GLU A 60 -7.94 12.67 14.17
N SER A 61 -7.05 13.25 14.98
CA SER A 61 -7.38 13.63 16.36
C SER A 61 -8.38 14.77 16.28
N ALA A 62 -9.61 14.49 16.74
CA ALA A 62 -10.73 15.41 16.76
C ALA A 62 -10.48 16.69 17.57
#